data_AF-A0A8H7P994-F1
#
_entry.id   AF-A0A8H7P994-F1
#
_cell.length_a   1.000
_cell.length_b   1.000
_cell.length_c   1.000
_cell.angle_alpha   90.00
_cell.angle_beta   90.00
_cell.angle_gamma   90.00
#
_symmetry.space_group_name_H-M   'P 1'
#
loop_
_entity.id
_entity.type
_entity.pdbx_description
1 polymer ?
#
loop_
_entity_poly.entity_id
_entity_poly.type
_entity_poly.pdbx_seq_one_letter_code
_entity_poly.pdbx_strand_id
1 'polypeptide(L)'
;MLSSLQRVIIPGTIRRSSNHRRFPSESVHSVLPATLYRFQIHRESRLFDKSLGKDDWDPEDGVEVHADGLVHPELTSDVSNGARFRPNTHSMQQVTRESYEYYLEAVDGGKPAANPHLLCIRKGTKLPHSLVLYREKYSRFSLQPSRPMPLIALNKTLTEFYKKKGKMLDIDKWLEENSFFQSIFRLFRGLGEQVVGDWSVRDSSGRSLFYRRFITSKTEQATSEAAFQRRHNI
;
A
#
# COMPACT_ATOMS: atom_id res chain seq x y z
N MET A 1 39.13 -54.10 42.49
CA MET A 1 37.80 -54.26 41.85
C MET A 1 36.92 -53.13 42.39
N LEU A 2 36.20 -52.28 41.67
CA LEU A 2 35.74 -52.13 40.29
C LEU A 2 35.50 -50.61 40.09
N SER A 3 36.11 -50.00 39.08
CA SER A 3 35.50 -49.55 37.81
C SER A 3 34.83 -48.17 37.83
N SER A 4 35.45 -47.27 37.07
CA SER A 4 34.93 -46.09 36.41
C SER A 4 33.53 -46.26 35.80
N LEU A 5 32.69 -45.24 35.95
CA LEU A 5 31.61 -44.94 35.01
C LEU A 5 31.76 -43.50 34.52
N GLN A 6 32.19 -43.38 33.26
CA GLN A 6 32.17 -42.18 32.46
C GLN A 6 30.72 -41.77 32.20
N ARG A 7 30.38 -40.50 32.44
CA ARG A 7 29.18 -39.89 31.84
C ARG A 7 29.48 -39.61 30.38
N VAL A 8 28.77 -40.31 29.51
CA VAL A 8 28.72 -40.04 28.07
C VAL A 8 28.11 -38.65 27.86
N ILE A 9 28.91 -37.72 27.34
CA ILE A 9 28.44 -36.42 26.86
C ILE A 9 27.87 -36.66 25.46
N ILE A 10 26.56 -36.59 25.32
CA ILE A 10 25.91 -36.50 24.01
C ILE A 10 25.99 -35.03 23.58
N PRO A 11 26.57 -34.69 22.41
CA PRO A 11 26.57 -33.32 21.93
C PRO A 11 25.15 -32.95 21.49
N GLY A 12 24.45 -32.23 22.36
CA GLY A 12 23.20 -31.57 22.03
C GLY A 12 23.47 -30.45 21.03
N THR A 13 23.05 -30.67 19.80
CA THR A 13 23.03 -29.70 18.71
C THR A 13 22.48 -28.36 19.19
N ILE A 14 23.35 -27.35 19.29
CA ILE A 14 22.93 -25.97 19.50
C ILE A 14 22.14 -25.56 18.25
N ARG A 15 20.81 -25.70 18.30
CA ARG A 15 19.94 -24.98 17.39
C ARG A 15 20.16 -23.50 17.69
N ARG A 16 20.95 -22.84 16.84
CA ARG A 16 20.92 -21.37 16.71
C ARG A 16 19.46 -21.00 16.44
N SER A 17 18.74 -20.58 17.48
CA SER A 17 17.48 -19.89 17.28
C SER A 17 17.81 -18.66 16.46
N SER A 18 17.24 -18.57 15.27
CA SER A 18 17.26 -17.37 14.45
C SER A 18 16.89 -16.19 15.34
N ASN A 19 17.82 -15.24 15.49
CA ASN A 19 17.57 -13.95 16.14
C ASN A 19 16.61 -13.15 15.25
N HIS A 20 15.36 -13.57 15.16
CA HIS A 20 14.27 -12.72 14.71
C HIS A 20 14.00 -11.74 15.83
N ARG A 21 14.53 -10.52 15.70
CA ARG A 21 14.02 -9.39 16.49
C ARG A 21 12.53 -9.29 16.19
N ARG A 22 11.70 -9.72 17.14
CA ARG A 22 10.27 -9.39 17.14
C ARG A 22 10.19 -7.90 17.42
N PHE A 23 10.17 -7.09 16.37
CA PHE A 23 9.78 -5.69 16.52
C PHE A 23 8.37 -5.67 17.10
N PRO A 24 8.07 -4.81 18.08
CA PRO A 24 6.70 -4.55 18.47
C PRO A 24 5.88 -4.27 17.20
N SER A 25 4.71 -4.89 17.08
CA SER A 25 3.76 -4.61 15.99
C SER A 25 3.38 -3.13 15.95
N GLU A 26 3.55 -2.46 17.09
CA GLU A 26 3.08 -1.12 17.37
C GLU A 26 4.26 -0.23 17.75
N SER A 27 4.43 0.87 17.02
CA SER A 27 5.50 1.83 17.28
C SER A 27 5.05 3.25 17.00
N VAL A 28 5.60 4.21 17.76
CA VAL A 28 5.25 5.62 17.67
C VAL A 28 6.36 6.38 16.96
N HIS A 29 5.99 7.26 16.03
CA HIS A 29 6.93 7.98 15.19
C HIS A 29 6.61 9.47 15.11
N SER A 30 7.62 10.33 15.32
CA SER A 30 7.59 11.76 15.00
C SER A 30 8.15 12.09 13.61
N VAL A 31 8.72 11.08 12.94
CA VAL A 31 9.29 11.16 11.59
C VAL A 31 8.85 9.93 10.80
N LEU A 32 8.42 10.12 9.55
CA LEU A 32 7.95 9.01 8.72
C LEU A 32 9.05 7.96 8.49
N PRO A 33 8.84 6.69 8.93
CA PRO A 33 9.86 5.63 8.80
C PRO A 33 9.97 5.08 7.37
N ALA A 34 8.96 5.32 6.53
CA ALA A 34 8.88 4.90 5.14
C ALA A 34 8.18 5.98 4.30
N THR A 35 8.26 5.86 2.97
CA THR A 35 7.38 6.63 2.09
C THR A 35 6.00 6.02 2.19
N LEU A 36 5.03 6.85 2.56
CA LEU A 36 3.68 6.43 2.85
C LEU A 36 2.71 6.98 1.83
N TYR A 37 1.68 6.20 1.57
CA TYR A 37 0.66 6.46 0.58
C TYR A 37 -0.71 6.32 1.19
N ARG A 38 -1.66 7.12 0.69
CA ARG A 38 -3.06 7.08 1.05
C ARG A 38 -3.90 7.37 -0.18
N PHE A 39 -4.87 6.50 -0.47
CA PHE A 39 -5.88 6.76 -1.47
C PHE A 39 -6.88 7.79 -0.90
N GLN A 40 -7.19 8.83 -1.68
CA GLN A 40 -8.15 9.85 -1.28
C GLN A 40 -9.02 10.27 -2.46
N ILE A 41 -10.32 10.41 -2.21
CA ILE A 41 -11.27 10.97 -3.17
C ILE A 41 -11.17 12.50 -3.24
N HIS A 42 -10.82 13.13 -2.11
CA HIS A 42 -10.75 14.58 -1.97
C HIS A 42 -9.35 15.03 -1.57
N ARG A 43 -8.93 16.20 -2.08
CA ARG A 43 -7.58 16.75 -1.80
C ARG A 43 -7.37 17.14 -0.34
N GLU A 44 -8.46 17.32 0.40
CA GLU A 44 -8.47 17.71 1.79
C GLU A 44 -8.84 16.51 2.65
N SER A 45 -8.36 16.52 3.90
CA SER A 45 -8.76 15.52 4.87
C SER A 45 -10.24 15.70 5.20
N ARG A 46 -11.01 14.61 5.09
CA ARG A 46 -12.44 14.55 5.42
C ARG A 46 -12.74 13.37 6.32
N LEU A 47 -11.93 13.21 7.38
CA LEU A 47 -12.26 12.25 8.44
C LEU A 47 -13.61 12.63 9.04
N PHE A 48 -14.43 11.63 9.32
CA PHE A 48 -15.81 11.83 9.79
C PHE A 48 -16.05 11.07 11.09
N ASP A 49 -17.01 11.55 11.87
CA ASP A 49 -17.43 10.87 13.08
C ASP A 49 -18.20 9.59 12.72
N LYS A 50 -17.66 8.44 13.11
CA LYS A 50 -18.26 7.12 12.88
C LYS A 50 -19.67 6.99 13.47
N SER A 51 -19.93 7.64 14.59
CA SER A 51 -21.23 7.55 15.29
C SER A 51 -22.37 8.17 14.48
N LEU A 52 -22.04 9.11 13.58
CA LEU A 52 -23.03 9.80 12.75
C LEU A 52 -23.47 8.98 11.53
N GLY A 53 -22.94 7.78 11.33
CA GLY A 53 -23.38 6.85 10.29
C GLY A 53 -23.30 7.40 8.87
N LYS A 54 -22.41 8.37 8.61
CA LYS A 54 -22.24 8.93 7.27
C LYS A 54 -21.70 7.88 6.32
N ASP A 55 -22.41 7.68 5.21
CA ASP A 55 -21.96 6.94 4.02
C ASP A 55 -20.93 7.79 3.26
N ASP A 56 -19.75 7.97 3.88
CA ASP A 56 -18.60 8.56 3.23
C ASP A 56 -17.92 7.54 2.31
N TRP A 57 -17.23 8.05 1.29
CA TRP A 57 -16.61 7.24 0.22
C TRP A 57 -15.65 6.15 0.71
N ASP A 58 -15.07 6.31 1.90
CA ASP A 58 -14.16 5.35 2.49
C ASP A 58 -14.52 5.11 3.96
N PRO A 59 -15.09 3.94 4.31
CA PRO A 59 -15.40 3.62 5.71
C PRO A 59 -14.14 3.56 6.59
N GLU A 60 -12.94 3.47 5.99
CA GLU A 60 -11.66 3.53 6.70
C GLU A 60 -11.36 4.93 7.29
N ASP A 61 -11.99 5.99 6.78
CA ASP A 61 -11.80 7.38 7.23
C ASP A 61 -12.64 7.80 8.44
N GLY A 62 -13.49 6.90 8.92
CA GLY A 62 -14.23 7.10 10.15
C GLY A 62 -13.30 7.19 11.36
N VAL A 63 -13.52 8.18 12.21
CA VAL A 63 -12.86 8.36 13.51
C VAL A 63 -13.89 8.36 14.64
N GLU A 64 -13.45 7.96 15.82
CA GLU A 64 -14.23 8.00 17.05
C GLU A 64 -14.06 9.36 17.71
N VAL A 65 -15.19 10.07 17.87
CA VAL A 65 -15.28 11.30 18.64
C VAL A 65 -15.85 10.93 20.00
N HIS A 66 -15.08 11.19 21.06
CA HIS A 66 -15.48 10.83 22.43
C HIS A 66 -16.56 11.79 22.95
N ALA A 67 -17.14 11.48 24.11
CA ALA A 67 -18.20 12.27 24.74
C ALA A 67 -17.82 13.73 25.04
N ASP A 68 -16.52 14.05 25.10
CA ASP A 68 -15.99 15.40 25.24
C ASP A 68 -15.95 16.19 23.91
N GLY A 69 -16.37 15.58 22.80
CA GLY A 69 -16.34 16.16 21.46
C GLY A 69 -14.95 16.15 20.80
N LEU A 70 -13.99 15.41 21.37
CA LEU A 70 -12.61 15.37 20.90
C LEU A 70 -12.25 14.02 20.26
N VAL A 71 -11.31 14.06 19.33
CA VAL A 71 -10.63 12.89 18.81
C VAL A 71 -9.38 12.68 19.65
N HIS A 72 -9.28 11.53 20.31
CA HIS A 72 -8.14 11.16 21.13
C HIS A 72 -7.18 10.26 20.34
N PRO A 73 -5.85 10.40 20.52
CA PRO A 73 -4.93 9.39 20.02
C PRO A 73 -5.24 8.06 20.68
N GLU A 74 -5.51 7.05 19.88
CA GLU A 74 -5.82 5.72 20.36
C GLU A 74 -5.16 4.66 19.49
N LEU A 75 -4.54 3.71 20.19
CA LEU A 75 -3.88 2.58 19.59
C LEU A 75 -4.57 1.31 20.08
N THR A 76 -5.68 0.98 19.43
CA THR A 76 -6.35 -0.31 19.65
C THR A 76 -5.90 -1.32 18.61
N SER A 77 -6.15 -2.61 18.87
CA SER A 77 -5.77 -3.70 17.98
C SER A 77 -6.42 -3.65 16.61
N ASP A 78 -7.58 -2.98 16.50
CA ASP A 78 -8.50 -3.11 15.37
C ASP A 78 -8.93 -1.76 14.78
N VAL A 79 -8.89 -0.67 15.56
CA VAL A 79 -9.39 0.64 15.13
C VAL A 79 -8.31 1.71 15.27
N SER A 80 -7.95 2.29 14.13
CA SER A 80 -7.13 3.50 14.08
C SER A 80 -8.01 4.73 14.29
N ASN A 81 -7.69 5.61 15.25
CA ASN A 81 -8.44 6.86 15.43
C ASN A 81 -7.83 8.03 14.64
N GLY A 82 -7.56 7.81 13.35
CA GLY A 82 -6.98 8.83 12.49
C GLY A 82 -6.71 8.39 11.06
N ALA A 83 -5.95 9.22 10.35
CA ALA A 83 -5.70 9.12 8.94
C ALA A 83 -4.83 7.90 8.57
N ARG A 84 -5.35 6.96 7.78
CA ARG A 84 -4.61 5.74 7.42
C ARG A 84 -3.65 5.94 6.26
N PHE A 85 -2.50 5.31 6.39
CA PHE A 85 -1.39 5.33 5.46
C PHE A 85 -0.77 3.95 5.34
N ARG A 86 -0.20 3.65 4.17
CA ARG A 86 0.48 2.38 3.90
C ARG A 86 1.77 2.61 3.10
N PRO A 87 2.85 1.85 3.35
CA PRO A 87 4.02 1.87 2.49
C PRO A 87 3.70 1.25 1.14
N ASN A 88 4.52 1.51 0.10
CA ASN A 88 4.34 0.88 -1.22
C ASN A 88 4.73 -0.61 -1.20
N THR A 89 3.84 -1.44 -0.65
CA THR A 89 3.93 -2.90 -0.64
C THR A 89 2.89 -3.47 -1.60
N HIS A 90 3.06 -4.74 -1.99
CA HIS A 90 2.07 -5.45 -2.79
C HIS A 90 0.65 -5.37 -2.17
N SER A 91 0.54 -5.58 -0.85
CA SER A 91 -0.73 -5.47 -0.14
C SER A 91 -1.35 -4.07 -0.22
N MET A 92 -0.55 -3.00 -0.13
CA MET A 92 -1.04 -1.63 -0.29
C MET A 92 -1.52 -1.38 -1.72
N GLN A 93 -0.78 -1.86 -2.73
CA GLN A 93 -1.14 -1.72 -4.13
C GLN A 93 -2.45 -2.44 -4.46
N GLN A 94 -2.68 -3.61 -3.86
CA GLN A 94 -3.93 -4.35 -4.00
C GLN A 94 -5.09 -3.55 -3.39
N VAL A 95 -4.98 -3.12 -2.14
CA VAL A 95 -6.07 -2.35 -1.51
C VAL A 95 -6.33 -1.03 -2.22
N THR A 96 -5.31 -0.40 -2.78
CA THR A 96 -5.51 0.83 -3.58
C THR A 96 -6.32 0.58 -4.85
N ARG A 97 -6.15 -0.59 -5.49
CA ARG A 97 -6.99 -0.99 -6.63
C ARG A 97 -8.42 -1.23 -6.20
N GLU A 98 -8.61 -1.99 -5.14
CA GLU A 98 -9.94 -2.27 -4.58
C GLU A 98 -10.66 -0.96 -4.22
N SER A 99 -10.00 -0.03 -3.53
CA SER A 99 -10.56 1.29 -3.21
C SER A 99 -10.90 2.12 -4.45
N TYR A 100 -10.11 2.01 -5.53
CA TYR A 100 -10.39 2.71 -6.77
C TYR A 100 -11.54 2.07 -7.56
N GLU A 101 -11.63 0.74 -7.58
CA GLU A 101 -12.76 -0.01 -8.13
C GLU A 101 -14.06 0.35 -7.40
N TYR A 102 -14.07 0.37 -6.07
CA TYR A 102 -15.23 0.83 -5.28
C TYR A 102 -15.65 2.27 -5.62
N TYR A 103 -14.68 3.16 -5.86
CA TYR A 103 -14.98 4.51 -6.30
C TYR A 103 -15.68 4.51 -7.67
N LEU A 104 -15.19 3.74 -8.64
CA LEU A 104 -15.78 3.64 -9.97
C LEU A 104 -17.20 3.05 -9.90
N GLU A 105 -17.39 1.97 -9.15
CA GLU A 105 -18.71 1.35 -8.93
C GLU A 105 -19.71 2.35 -8.33
N ALA A 106 -19.30 3.15 -7.36
CA ALA A 106 -20.18 4.12 -6.73
C ALA A 106 -20.50 5.31 -7.66
N VAL A 107 -19.57 5.73 -8.53
CA VAL A 107 -19.83 6.72 -9.59
C VAL A 107 -20.82 6.16 -10.61
N ASP A 108 -20.63 4.92 -11.06
CA ASP A 108 -21.56 4.24 -11.97
C ASP A 108 -22.95 4.05 -11.33
N GLY A 109 -23.00 3.86 -10.01
CA GLY A 109 -24.20 3.84 -9.19
C GLY A 109 -24.87 5.20 -8.97
N GLY A 110 -24.34 6.28 -9.56
CA GLY A 110 -24.92 7.62 -9.54
C GLY A 110 -24.36 8.56 -8.46
N LYS A 111 -23.33 8.16 -7.68
CA LYS A 111 -22.62 9.12 -6.84
C LYS A 111 -21.86 10.12 -7.74
N PRO A 112 -21.77 11.41 -7.37
CA PRO A 112 -21.05 12.39 -8.17
C PRO A 112 -19.58 12.03 -8.35
N ALA A 113 -19.08 12.10 -9.58
CA ALA A 113 -17.66 11.92 -9.87
C ALA A 113 -16.80 12.94 -9.10
N ALA A 114 -15.67 12.49 -8.58
CA ALA A 114 -14.68 13.29 -7.89
C ALA A 114 -13.31 13.14 -8.56
N ASN A 115 -12.24 13.60 -7.91
CA ASN A 115 -10.87 13.49 -8.43
C ASN A 115 -10.03 12.61 -7.49
N PRO A 116 -10.20 11.27 -7.58
CA PRO A 116 -9.42 10.34 -6.77
C PRO A 116 -7.93 10.45 -7.11
N HIS A 117 -7.11 10.38 -6.07
CA HIS A 117 -5.66 10.48 -6.21
C HIS A 117 -4.97 9.74 -5.08
N LEU A 118 -3.69 9.46 -5.29
CA LEU A 118 -2.84 8.87 -4.26
C LEU A 118 -1.97 9.95 -3.62
N LEU A 119 -2.26 10.28 -2.37
CA LEU A 119 -1.40 11.14 -1.55
C LEU A 119 -0.14 10.36 -1.19
N CYS A 120 1.03 10.91 -1.53
CA CYS A 120 2.34 10.35 -1.22
C CYS A 120 3.14 11.29 -0.32
N ILE A 121 3.67 10.79 0.80
CA ILE A 121 4.54 11.54 1.71
C ILE A 121 5.85 10.77 1.88
N ARG A 122 6.97 11.45 1.62
CA ARG A 122 8.30 10.81 1.59
C ARG A 122 8.78 10.38 2.98
N LYS A 123 9.52 9.27 3.02
CA LYS A 123 10.32 8.85 4.18
C LYS A 123 11.17 10.01 4.71
N GLY A 124 11.31 10.09 6.03
CA GLY A 124 12.10 11.13 6.70
C GLY A 124 11.37 12.46 6.87
N THR A 125 10.12 12.57 6.43
CA THR A 125 9.30 13.77 6.68
C THR A 125 9.02 13.89 8.18
N LYS A 126 9.42 15.02 8.77
CA LYS A 126 9.08 15.38 10.15
C LYS A 126 7.60 15.73 10.26
N LEU A 127 6.94 15.18 11.27
CA LEU A 127 5.56 15.51 11.60
C LEU A 127 5.49 16.83 12.37
N PRO A 128 4.40 17.61 12.20
CA PRO A 128 4.12 18.72 13.12
C PRO A 128 3.88 18.17 14.53
N HIS A 129 4.20 18.96 15.57
CA HIS A 129 4.03 18.52 16.96
C HIS A 129 2.59 18.17 17.33
N SER A 130 1.60 18.65 16.57
CA SER A 130 0.19 18.32 16.75
C SER A 130 -0.18 16.93 16.26
N LEU A 131 0.66 16.25 15.48
CA LEU A 131 0.40 14.93 14.92
C LEU A 131 1.42 13.89 15.39
N VAL A 132 0.97 12.65 15.47
CA VAL A 132 1.78 11.49 15.78
C VAL A 132 1.45 10.37 14.80
N LEU A 133 2.45 9.63 14.35
CA LEU A 133 2.26 8.49 13.47
C LEU A 133 2.44 7.20 14.26
N TYR A 134 1.39 6.41 14.31
CA TYR A 134 1.41 5.07 14.86
C TYR A 134 1.60 4.05 13.76
N ARG A 135 2.49 3.08 13.99
CA ARG A 135 2.56 1.86 13.21
C ARG A 135 1.59 0.86 13.80
N GLU A 136 0.81 0.24 12.93
CA GLU A 136 -0.19 -0.76 13.26
C GLU A 136 0.18 -2.13 12.66
N LYS A 137 -0.67 -3.12 12.91
CA LYS A 137 -0.58 -4.44 12.27
C LYS A 137 -0.66 -4.33 10.75
N TYR A 138 -0.14 -5.34 10.06
CA TYR A 138 -0.17 -5.45 8.59
C TYR A 138 0.53 -4.31 7.84
N SER A 139 1.53 -3.69 8.47
CA SER A 139 2.28 -2.55 7.90
C SER A 139 1.41 -1.33 7.60
N ARG A 140 0.30 -1.18 8.32
CA ARG A 140 -0.51 0.04 8.30
C ARG A 140 0.10 1.08 9.23
N PHE A 141 -0.17 2.34 8.93
CA PHE A 141 0.15 3.46 9.78
C PHE A 141 -1.07 4.34 9.94
N SER A 142 -1.26 4.91 11.12
CA SER A 142 -2.29 5.91 11.38
C SER A 142 -1.68 7.19 11.88
N LEU A 143 -1.98 8.26 11.15
CA LEU A 143 -1.60 9.62 11.49
C LEU A 143 -2.73 10.23 12.32
N GLN A 144 -2.46 10.37 13.61
CA GLN A 144 -3.42 10.72 14.64
C GLN A 144 -3.06 12.06 15.28
N PRO A 145 -4.00 12.72 15.98
CA PRO A 145 -3.65 13.85 16.82
C PRO A 145 -2.72 13.41 17.95
N SER A 146 -1.66 14.17 18.22
CA SER A 146 -0.71 13.88 19.33
C SER A 146 -1.32 14.12 20.73
N ARG A 147 -2.39 14.92 20.78
CA ARG A 147 -3.15 15.29 21.97
C ARG A 147 -4.62 15.45 21.55
N PRO A 148 -5.58 15.25 22.45
CA PRO A 148 -7.00 15.34 22.10
C PRO A 148 -7.32 16.67 21.41
N MET A 149 -8.04 16.60 20.28
CA MET A 149 -8.43 17.81 19.55
C MET A 149 -9.75 17.65 18.80
N PRO A 150 -10.48 18.75 18.50
CA PRO A 150 -11.71 18.67 17.74
C PRO A 150 -11.49 18.08 16.34
N LEU A 151 -12.43 17.29 15.83
CA LEU A 151 -12.35 16.67 14.51
C LEU A 151 -12.09 17.68 13.38
N ILE A 152 -12.74 18.84 13.45
CA ILE A 152 -12.53 19.94 12.48
C ILE A 152 -11.08 20.43 12.51
N ALA A 153 -10.49 20.57 13.70
CA ALA A 153 -9.10 20.99 13.86
C ALA A 153 -8.11 19.92 13.36
N LEU A 154 -8.42 18.63 13.57
CA LEU A 154 -7.64 17.52 13.04
C LEU A 154 -7.66 17.53 11.50
N ASN A 155 -8.83 17.62 10.87
CA ASN A 155 -8.95 17.68 9.41
C ASN A 155 -8.21 18.89 8.82
N LYS A 156 -8.31 20.05 9.46
CA LYS A 156 -7.54 21.24 9.06
C LYS A 156 -6.03 21.00 9.13
N THR A 157 -5.55 20.47 10.26
CA THR A 157 -4.13 20.18 10.49
C THR A 157 -3.59 19.18 9.46
N LEU A 158 -4.32 18.10 9.19
CA LEU A 158 -3.96 17.09 8.20
C LEU A 158 -3.93 17.70 6.80
N THR A 159 -4.95 18.49 6.43
CA THR A 159 -5.01 19.15 5.12
C THR A 159 -3.82 20.08 4.89
N GLU A 160 -3.47 20.91 5.88
CA GLU A 160 -2.30 21.79 5.81
C GLU A 160 -1.00 20.99 5.69
N PHE A 161 -0.88 19.90 6.44
CA PHE A 161 0.26 19.00 6.36
C PHE A 161 0.38 18.36 4.97
N TYR A 162 -0.71 17.87 4.39
CA TYR A 162 -0.74 17.28 3.05
C TYR A 162 -0.39 18.30 1.98
N LYS A 163 -0.95 19.51 2.05
CA LYS A 163 -0.62 20.60 1.11
C LYS A 163 0.88 20.95 1.16
N LYS A 164 1.51 20.89 2.34
CA LYS A 164 2.92 21.27 2.54
C LYS A 164 3.91 20.15 2.22
N LYS A 165 3.58 18.90 2.51
CA LYS A 165 4.52 17.76 2.49
C LYS A 165 4.11 16.62 1.57
N GLY A 166 2.85 16.59 1.17
CA GLY A 166 2.29 15.60 0.27
C GLY A 166 2.57 15.91 -1.19
N LYS A 167 2.71 14.85 -1.98
CA LYS A 167 2.63 14.87 -3.43
C LYS A 167 1.38 14.11 -3.84
N MET A 168 0.47 14.77 -4.55
CA MET A 168 -0.68 14.10 -5.15
C MET A 168 -0.23 13.41 -6.43
N LEU A 169 -0.52 12.13 -6.54
CA LEU A 169 -0.25 11.32 -7.72
C LEU A 169 -1.57 11.01 -8.41
N ASP A 170 -1.55 11.14 -9.73
CA ASP A 170 -2.60 10.63 -10.59
C ASP A 170 -2.75 9.12 -10.38
N ILE A 171 -3.97 8.67 -10.09
CA ILE A 171 -4.21 7.29 -9.69
C ILE A 171 -4.01 6.33 -10.86
N ASP A 172 -4.52 6.66 -12.05
CA ASP A 172 -4.42 5.83 -13.25
C ASP A 172 -2.96 5.64 -13.63
N LYS A 173 -2.21 6.74 -13.72
CA LYS A 173 -0.77 6.70 -13.99
C LYS A 173 0.00 5.88 -12.95
N TRP A 174 -0.34 6.04 -11.67
CA TRP A 174 0.33 5.28 -10.62
C TRP A 174 0.01 3.78 -10.72
N LEU A 175 -1.22 3.41 -11.07
CA LEU A 175 -1.64 2.02 -11.26
C LEU A 175 -0.97 1.36 -12.46
N GLU A 176 -0.77 2.10 -13.55
CA GLU A 176 0.00 1.65 -14.72
C GLU A 176 1.47 1.36 -14.37
N GLU A 177 2.13 2.32 -13.70
CA GLU A 177 3.53 2.22 -13.26
C GLU A 177 3.75 1.10 -12.24
N ASN A 178 2.73 0.79 -11.44
CA ASN A 178 2.75 -0.26 -10.42
C ASN A 178 1.88 -1.46 -10.82
N SER A 179 1.71 -1.73 -12.11
CA SER A 179 0.92 -2.87 -12.60
C SER A 179 1.39 -4.20 -11.98
N PHE A 180 0.45 -5.08 -11.65
CA PHE A 180 0.69 -6.38 -11.02
C PHE A 180 1.75 -7.22 -11.78
N PHE A 181 1.80 -7.06 -13.10
CA PHE A 181 2.76 -7.71 -13.98
C PHE A 181 4.20 -7.17 -13.82
N GLN A 182 4.39 -5.89 -13.51
CA GLN A 182 5.71 -5.30 -13.25
C GLN A 182 6.32 -5.83 -11.95
N SER A 183 5.53 -6.16 -10.92
CA SER A 183 6.05 -6.75 -9.67
C SER A 183 6.59 -8.16 -9.85
N ILE A 184 5.93 -8.98 -10.69
CA ILE A 184 6.45 -10.30 -11.09
C ILE A 184 7.74 -10.13 -11.89
N PHE A 185 7.75 -9.24 -12.89
CA PHE A 185 8.93 -9.01 -13.73
C PHE A 185 10.13 -8.48 -12.95
N ARG A 186 9.93 -7.64 -11.93
CA ARG A 186 11.03 -7.12 -11.08
C ARG A 186 11.61 -8.19 -10.14
N LEU A 187 10.82 -9.15 -9.69
CA LEU A 187 11.29 -10.33 -8.97
C LEU A 187 12.17 -11.22 -9.88
N PHE A 188 11.77 -11.41 -11.13
CA PHE A 188 12.54 -12.21 -12.09
C PHE A 188 13.76 -11.49 -12.70
N ARG A 189 13.74 -10.15 -12.77
CA ARG A 189 14.92 -9.37 -13.23
C ARG A 189 16.11 -9.42 -12.26
N GLY A 190 15.89 -9.85 -11.02
CA GLY A 190 16.97 -10.16 -10.06
C GLY A 190 17.61 -11.53 -10.26
N LEU A 191 17.03 -12.39 -11.11
CA LEU A 191 17.47 -13.77 -11.36
C LEU A 191 18.08 -13.96 -12.76
N GLY A 192 18.19 -12.90 -13.57
CA GLY A 192 18.85 -12.99 -14.87
C GLY A 192 18.13 -13.82 -15.93
N GLU A 193 16.87 -14.21 -15.72
CA GLU A 193 16.11 -15.00 -16.69
C GLU A 193 15.18 -14.14 -17.54
N GLN A 194 15.31 -14.27 -18.86
CA GLN A 194 14.28 -13.87 -19.81
C GLN A 194 13.12 -14.87 -19.72
N VAL A 195 12.00 -14.44 -19.17
CA VAL A 195 10.78 -15.28 -19.16
C VAL A 195 9.93 -14.92 -20.37
N VAL A 196 10.01 -15.76 -21.41
CA VAL A 196 8.97 -15.89 -22.44
C VAL A 196 8.04 -17.00 -21.96
N GLY A 197 6.78 -16.68 -21.71
CA GLY A 197 5.79 -17.67 -21.31
C GLY A 197 4.37 -17.18 -21.58
N ASP A 198 3.54 -18.05 -22.16
CA ASP A 198 2.10 -17.87 -22.29
C ASP A 198 1.47 -18.06 -20.91
N TRP A 199 0.71 -17.06 -20.44
CA TRP A 199 -0.03 -17.14 -19.18
C TRP A 199 -1.53 -17.17 -19.46
N SER A 200 -2.23 -18.08 -18.78
CA SER A 200 -3.68 -18.10 -18.76
C SER A 200 -4.18 -17.69 -17.38
N VAL A 201 -5.14 -16.78 -17.34
CA VAL A 201 -5.89 -16.44 -16.12
C VAL A 201 -7.32 -16.92 -16.35
N ARG A 202 -7.87 -17.68 -15.39
CA ARG A 202 -9.28 -18.08 -15.43
C ARG A 202 -10.13 -16.99 -14.79
N ASP A 203 -11.19 -16.56 -15.48
CA ASP A 203 -12.18 -15.68 -14.91
C ASP A 203 -13.09 -16.42 -13.90
N SER A 204 -13.96 -15.67 -13.23
CA SER A 204 -14.94 -16.19 -12.25
C SER A 204 -16.00 -17.13 -12.86
N SER A 205 -16.09 -17.19 -14.20
CA SER A 205 -16.90 -18.16 -14.94
C SER A 205 -16.12 -19.42 -15.36
N GLY A 206 -14.84 -19.51 -14.97
CA GLY A 206 -13.96 -20.63 -15.27
C GLY A 206 -13.33 -20.58 -16.67
N ARG A 207 -13.51 -19.50 -17.44
CA ARG A 207 -12.95 -19.34 -18.78
C ARG A 207 -11.52 -18.82 -18.72
N SER A 208 -10.61 -19.50 -19.42
CA SER A 208 -9.21 -19.05 -19.57
C SER A 208 -9.12 -17.91 -20.58
N LEU A 209 -8.67 -16.74 -20.11
CA LEU A 209 -8.23 -15.64 -20.95
C LEU A 209 -6.72 -15.80 -21.21
N PHE A 210 -6.37 -15.92 -22.49
CA PHE A 210 -4.98 -16.02 -22.94
C PHE A 210 -4.49 -14.63 -23.35
N TYR A 211 -3.49 -14.11 -22.65
CA TYR A 211 -2.84 -12.86 -23.02
C TYR A 211 -1.48 -13.15 -23.66
N ARG A 212 -1.38 -12.92 -24.97
CA ARG A 212 -0.13 -13.01 -25.71
C ARG A 212 0.45 -11.61 -25.87
N ARG A 213 1.54 -11.30 -25.17
CA ARG A 213 2.34 -10.09 -25.47
C ARG A 213 3.63 -10.53 -26.15
N PHE A 214 3.74 -10.23 -27.45
CA PHE A 214 5.01 -10.31 -28.16
C PHE A 214 5.92 -9.19 -27.66
N ILE A 215 7.07 -9.56 -27.10
CA ILE A 215 8.20 -8.64 -26.92
C ILE A 215 9.07 -8.84 -28.16
N THR A 216 8.92 -7.99 -29.18
CA THR A 216 9.90 -7.94 -30.26
C THR A 216 11.10 -7.14 -29.78
N SER A 217 12.28 -7.75 -29.85
CA SER A 217 13.54 -7.04 -29.63
C SER A 217 13.74 -5.99 -30.72
N LYS A 218 14.37 -4.85 -30.40
CA LYS A 218 14.66 -3.76 -31.37
C LYS A 218 15.43 -4.23 -32.62
N THR A 219 16.04 -5.41 -32.56
CA THR A 219 16.78 -6.03 -33.67
C THR A 219 15.91 -6.74 -34.70
N GLU A 220 14.66 -7.10 -34.39
CA GLU A 220 13.74 -7.76 -35.35
C GLU A 220 12.82 -6.79 -36.11
N GLN A 221 12.67 -5.55 -35.63
CA GLN A 221 11.93 -4.50 -36.36
C GLN A 221 12.60 -4.16 -37.70
N ALA A 222 13.94 -4.16 -37.74
CA ALA A 222 14.70 -3.86 -38.96
C ALA A 222 14.56 -4.96 -40.04
N THR A 223 14.40 -6.22 -39.64
CA THR A 223 14.21 -7.34 -40.58
C THR A 223 12.77 -7.45 -41.06
N SER A 224 11.77 -7.09 -40.24
CA SER A 224 10.36 -7.07 -40.68
C SER A 224 10.04 -5.90 -41.61
N GLU A 225 10.64 -4.72 -41.41
CA GLU A 225 10.47 -3.59 -42.35
C GLU A 225 11.12 -3.86 -43.72
N ALA A 226 12.27 -4.53 -43.75
CA ALA A 226 12.92 -4.94 -45.00
C ALA A 226 12.13 -6.02 -45.77
N ALA A 227 11.40 -6.90 -45.07
CA ALA A 227 10.56 -7.92 -45.68
C ALA A 227 9.21 -7.38 -46.18
N PHE A 228 8.67 -6.35 -45.52
CA PHE A 228 7.43 -5.69 -45.93
C PHE A 228 7.61 -4.82 -47.17
N GLN A 229 8.74 -4.11 -47.31
CA GLN A 229 9.01 -3.29 -48.51
C GLN A 229 9.32 -4.10 -49.78
N ARG A 230 9.74 -5.37 -49.69
CA ARG A 230 9.95 -6.23 -50.88
C ARG A 230 8.67 -6.82 -51.47
N ARG A 231 7.54 -6.79 -50.74
CA ARG A 231 6.25 -7.32 -51.23
C ARG A 231 5.37 -6.30 -51.93
N HIS A 232 5.76 -5.03 -51.97
CA HIS A 232 4.97 -3.94 -52.57
C HIS A 232 5.60 -3.32 -53.84
N ASN A 233 6.66 -3.92 -54.39
CA ASN A 233 7.32 -3.44 -55.61
C ASN A 233 7.51 -4.52 -56.69
N ILE A 234 6.56 -5.46 -56.80
CA ILE A 234 6.39 -6.31 -58.00
C ILE A 234 4.93 -6.26 -58.41
#